data_AF-A0A1A8MV44-F1
#
_entry.id   AF-A0A1A8MV44-F1
#
_cell.length_a   1.000
_cell.length_b   1.000
_cell.length_c   1.000
_cell.angle_alpha   90.00
_cell.angle_beta   90.00
_cell.angle_gamma   90.00
#
_symmetry.space_group_name_H-M   'P 1'
#
loop_
_entity.id
_entity.type
_entity.pdbx_description
1 polymer ?
#
loop_
_entity_poly.entity_id
_entity_poly.type
_entity_poly.pdbx_seq_one_letter_code
_entity_poly.pdbx_strand_id
1 'polypeptide(L)' 'KSPEKYESAVRRRMAANARERKRMQGLNTAFDRLRKVVPQWGQDKKLSKYETLQMALSYIMALNRILTDTRWHAA' A
#
# COMPACT_ATOMS: atom_id res chain seq x y z
N LYS A 1 -41.79 7.13 12.94
CA LYS A 1 -41.05 6.62 11.75
C LYS A 1 -41.11 5.08 11.79
N SER A 2 -41.51 4.41 10.71
CA SER A 2 -41.70 2.93 10.71
C SER A 2 -40.38 2.16 10.96
N PRO A 3 -40.37 1.10 11.78
CA PRO A 3 -39.20 0.25 12.07
C PRO A 3 -38.50 -0.30 10.81
N GLU A 4 -39.27 -0.65 9.77
CA GLU A 4 -38.77 -1.24 8.53
C GLU A 4 -37.81 -0.32 7.77
N LYS A 5 -38.05 1.00 7.84
CA LYS A 5 -37.17 1.99 7.20
C LYS A 5 -35.80 2.04 7.87
N TYR A 6 -35.74 1.85 9.19
CA TYR A 6 -34.48 1.79 9.93
C TYR A 6 -33.71 0.52 9.60
N GLU A 7 -34.38 -0.62 9.52
CA GLU A 7 -33.75 -1.88 9.17
C GLU A 7 -33.14 -1.85 7.76
N SER A 8 -33.89 -1.31 6.79
CA SER A 8 -33.41 -1.09 5.42
C SER A 8 -32.17 -0.18 5.38
N ALA A 9 -32.14 0.89 6.19
CA ALA A 9 -30.98 1.78 6.30
C ALA A 9 -29.76 1.07 6.91
N VAL A 10 -29.97 0.23 7.94
CA VAL A 10 -28.91 -0.58 8.54
C VAL A 10 -28.34 -1.56 7.51
N ARG A 11 -29.18 -2.28 6.75
CA ARG A 11 -28.72 -3.19 5.69
C ARG A 11 -27.88 -2.47 4.63
N ARG A 12 -28.31 -1.29 4.17
CA ARG A 12 -27.52 -0.47 3.22
C ARG A 12 -26.16 -0.06 3.78
N ARG A 13 -26.12 0.36 5.05
CA ARG A 13 -24.86 0.73 5.73
C ARG A 13 -23.92 -0.47 5.85
N MET A 14 -24.45 -1.64 6.21
CA MET A 14 -23.66 -2.88 6.28
C MET A 14 -23.06 -3.26 4.92
N ALA A 15 -23.85 -3.17 3.85
CA ALA A 15 -23.38 -3.42 2.49
C ALA A 15 -22.30 -2.41 2.05
N ALA A 16 -22.44 -1.12 2.39
CA ALA A 16 -21.43 -0.11 2.11
C ALA A 16 -20.12 -0.39 2.85
N ASN A 17 -20.19 -0.72 4.14
CA ASN A 17 -19.02 -1.06 4.95
C ASN A 17 -18.30 -2.32 4.42
N ALA A 18 -19.05 -3.33 3.94
CA ALA A 18 -18.47 -4.52 3.33
C ALA A 18 -17.70 -4.19 2.05
N ARG A 19 -18.24 -3.30 1.20
CA ARG A 19 -17.55 -2.85 -0.02
C ARG A 19 -16.27 -2.09 0.31
N GLU A 20 -16.30 -1.19 1.28
CA GLU A 20 -15.10 -0.43 1.65
C GLU A 20 -14.01 -1.33 2.25
N ARG A 21 -14.38 -2.33 3.07
CA ARG A 21 -13.43 -3.35 3.53
C ARG A 21 -12.76 -4.09 2.36
N LYS A 22 -13.54 -4.50 1.36
CA LYS A 22 -12.99 -5.16 0.15
C LYS A 22 -12.03 -4.24 -0.62
N ARG A 23 -12.39 -2.96 -0.77
CA ARG A 23 -11.52 -1.95 -1.40
C ARG A 23 -10.20 -1.80 -0.64
N MET A 24 -10.27 -1.69 0.69
CA MET A 24 -9.10 -1.55 1.57
C MET A 24 -8.23 -2.81 1.60
N GLN A 25 -8.81 -4.00 1.50
CA GLN A 25 -8.05 -5.25 1.34
C GLN A 25 -7.19 -5.19 0.07
N GLY A 26 -7.76 -4.76 -1.06
CA GLY A 26 -7.00 -4.59 -2.31
C GLY A 26 -5.83 -3.62 -2.16
N LEU A 27 -6.05 -2.48 -1.49
CA LEU A 27 -4.98 -1.51 -1.19
C LEU A 27 -3.89 -2.14 -0.31
N ASN A 28 -4.27 -2.87 0.73
CA ASN A 28 -3.30 -3.51 1.63
C ASN A 28 -2.48 -4.59 0.90
N THR A 29 -3.10 -5.36 0.00
CA THR A 29 -2.40 -6.31 -0.87
C THR A 29 -1.39 -5.63 -1.79
N ALA A 30 -1.74 -4.47 -2.37
CA ALA A 30 -0.80 -3.70 -3.19
C ALA A 30 0.39 -3.19 -2.37
N PHE A 31 0.14 -2.69 -1.16
CA PHE A 31 1.21 -2.31 -0.22
C PHE A 31 2.12 -3.49 0.15
N ASP A 32 1.56 -4.69 0.33
CA ASP A 32 2.34 -5.89 0.64
C ASP A 32 3.20 -6.34 -0.54
N ARG A 33 2.72 -6.17 -1.78
CA ARG A 33 3.55 -6.38 -2.98
C ARG A 33 4.69 -5.38 -3.06
N LEU A 34 4.42 -4.10 -2.79
CA LEU A 34 5.45 -3.07 -2.78
C LEU A 34 6.53 -3.34 -1.71
N ARG A 35 6.13 -3.78 -0.51
CA ARG A 35 7.08 -4.14 0.57
C ARG A 35 8.07 -5.23 0.17
N LYS A 36 7.68 -6.16 -0.70
CA LYS A 36 8.56 -7.25 -1.15
C LYS A 36 9.69 -6.80 -2.06
N VAL A 37 9.55 -5.64 -2.70
CA VAL A 37 10.51 -5.14 -3.69
C VAL A 37 11.30 -3.92 -3.20
N VAL A 38 10.92 -3.34 -2.06
CA VAL A 38 11.68 -2.25 -1.44
C VAL A 38 12.67 -2.81 -0.41
N PRO A 39 13.86 -2.21 -0.25
CA PRO A 39 14.80 -2.59 0.80
C PRO A 39 14.19 -2.48 2.20
N GLN A 40 14.51 -3.41 3.10
CA GLN A 40 14.08 -3.37 4.50
C GLN A 40 15.30 -3.54 5.41
N TRP A 41 15.43 -2.67 6.41
CA TRP A 41 16.47 -2.76 7.44
C TRP A 41 15.93 -3.51 8.67
N GLY A 42 16.52 -4.66 8.97
CA GLY A 42 16.18 -5.51 10.12
C GLY A 42 15.41 -6.78 9.73
N GLN A 43 15.61 -7.86 10.51
CA GLN A 43 14.91 -9.12 10.30
C GLN A 43 13.42 -8.94 10.67
N ASP A 44 12.56 -9.10 9.66
CA ASP A 44 11.11 -9.33 9.76
C ASP A 44 10.17 -8.18 10.16
N LYS A 45 10.66 -6.94 10.36
CA LYS A 45 9.75 -5.82 10.66
C LYS A 45 9.06 -5.28 9.40
N LYS A 46 7.74 -5.51 9.31
CA LYS A 46 6.87 -4.93 8.26
C LYS A 46 6.83 -3.39 8.37
N LEU A 47 7.33 -2.69 7.35
CA LEU A 47 7.23 -1.24 7.24
C LEU A 47 5.78 -0.73 7.31
N SER A 48 5.53 0.40 7.97
CA SER A 48 4.24 1.10 7.88
C SER A 48 3.94 1.56 6.45
N LYS A 49 2.71 2.00 6.16
CA LYS A 49 2.34 2.49 4.82
C LYS A 49 3.20 3.69 4.41
N TYR A 50 3.40 4.64 5.33
CA TYR A 50 4.21 5.82 5.07
C TYR A 50 5.68 5.45 4.80
N GLU A 51 6.28 4.63 5.68
CA GLU A 51 7.66 4.16 5.51
C GLU A 51 7.84 3.38 4.20
N THR A 52 6.86 2.56 3.80
CA THR A 52 6.90 1.82 2.54
C THR A 52 6.96 2.79 1.34
N LEU A 53 6.18 3.87 1.35
CA LEU A 53 6.19 4.86 0.27
C LEU A 53 7.50 5.66 0.23
N GLN A 54 7.99 6.09 1.41
CA GLN A 54 9.28 6.77 1.53
C GLN A 54 10.43 5.89 1.03
N MET A 55 10.43 4.61 1.41
CA MET A 55 11.44 3.65 0.96
C MET A 55 11.37 3.43 -0.54
N ALA A 56 10.17 3.28 -1.11
CA ALA A 56 9.99 3.11 -2.55
C ALA A 56 10.55 4.30 -3.33
N LEU A 57 10.26 5.53 -2.88
CA LEU A 57 10.79 6.74 -3.51
C LEU A 57 12.32 6.78 -3.46
N SER A 58 12.89 6.61 -2.27
CA SER A 58 14.34 6.59 -2.08
C SER A 58 15.02 5.50 -2.91
N TYR A 59 14.40 4.33 -3.02
CA TYR A 59 14.94 3.21 -3.79
C TYR A 59 14.92 3.47 -5.29
N ILE A 60 13.82 4.00 -5.84
CA ILE A 60 13.75 4.42 -7.25
C ILE A 60 14.84 5.45 -7.56
N MET A 61 15.02 6.46 -6.70
CA MET A 61 16.06 7.47 -6.88
C MET A 61 17.48 6.87 -6.83
N ALA A 62 17.73 5.93 -5.92
CA ALA A 62 19.03 5.26 -5.80
C ALA A 62 19.34 4.41 -7.05
N LEU A 63 18.40 3.60 -7.52
CA LEU A 63 18.55 2.79 -8.73
C LEU A 63 18.77 3.67 -9.96
N ASN A 64 18.02 4.77 -10.08
CA ASN A 64 18.21 5.71 -11.19
C ASN A 64 19.62 6.31 -11.18
N ARG A 65 20.13 6.72 -10.01
CA ARG A 65 21.51 7.23 -9.88
C ARG A 65 22.54 6.20 -10.36
N ILE A 66 22.42 4.95 -9.92
CA ILE A 66 23.32 3.85 -10.33
C ILE A 66 23.30 3.68 -11.84
N LEU A 67 22.11 3.71 -12.47
CA LEU A 67 21.97 3.53 -13.92
C LEU A 67 22.50 4.72 -14.73
N THR A 68 22.39 5.94 -14.20
CA THR A 68 22.80 7.18 -14.89
C THR A 68 24.26 7.57 -14.65
N ASP A 69 24.89 7.02 -13.63
CA ASP A 69 26.28 7.36 -13.31
C ASP A 69 27.21 6.68 -14.33
N THR A 70 27.71 7.48 -15.26
CA THR A 70 28.59 7.11 -16.38
C THR A 70 29.87 6.41 -15.94
N ARG A 71 30.26 6.55 -14.67
CA ARG A 71 31.43 5.88 -14.11
C ARG A 71 31.24 4.36 -13.98
N TRP A 72 30.00 3.87 -13.94
CA TRP A 72 29.69 2.44 -13.97
C TRP A 72 29.62 1.86 -15.39
N HIS A 73 29.50 2.71 -16.41
CA HIS A 73 29.51 2.32 -17.83
C HIS A 73 30.92 2.30 -18.44
N ALA A 74 31.93 2.79 -17.72
CA ALA A 74 33.32 2.96 -18.19
C ALA A 74 34.31 1.95 -17.60
N ALA A 75 33.83 0.94 -16.86
CA ALA A 75 34.61 -0.20 -16.35
C ALA A 75 34.12 -1.48 -17.02
#